data_AF-A0A7X7ZC12-F1
#
_entry.id   AF-A0A7X7ZC12-F1
#
_cell.length_a   1.000
_cell.length_b   1.000
_cell.length_c   1.000
_cell.angle_alpha   90.00
_cell.angle_beta   90.00
_cell.angle_gamma   90.00
#
_symmetry.space_group_name_H-M   'P 1'
#
loop_
_entity.id
_entity.type
_entity.pdbx_description
1 polymer ?
#
loop_
_entity_poly.entity_id
_entity_poly.type
_entity_poly.pdbx_seq_one_letter_code
_entity_poly.pdbx_strand_id
1 'polypeptide(L)'
;MAREASVKNLTNAKRAKNDEFYTQFIDIQKEIEKYLDYDPNTFRNKVVYCNCDDPFESNFFRYFVLNYNKLGLKLLITTSYKPSPVANTQLKLFGDDKTLKKSKGRPKITANKFIISEVKDIDGDGEFNLKDVAKQLKANKNNEWTPLEGDGDFRSNECIELLKQSDIVVTNPPFSLFREYV
;
A
#
# COMPACT_ATOMS: atom_id res chain seq x y z
N MET A 1 -32.12 21.02 9.60
CA MET A 1 -31.25 22.01 10.28
C MET A 1 -29.80 21.56 10.04
N ALA A 2 -29.19 22.05 8.97
CA ALA A 2 -27.85 21.66 8.54
C ALA A 2 -26.81 22.34 9.44
N ARG A 3 -25.91 21.57 10.06
CA ARG A 3 -24.80 22.11 10.83
C ARG A 3 -23.82 22.79 9.87
N GLU A 4 -23.70 24.10 9.99
CA GLU A 4 -22.65 24.88 9.34
C GLU A 4 -21.28 24.32 9.71
N ALA A 5 -20.63 23.67 8.75
CA ALA A 5 -19.22 23.30 8.86
C ALA A 5 -18.40 24.61 8.91
N SER A 6 -17.98 24.97 10.13
CA SER A 6 -17.17 26.15 10.43
C SER A 6 -15.96 26.24 9.49
N VAL A 7 -15.92 27.31 8.70
CA VAL A 7 -14.84 27.70 7.78
C VAL A 7 -13.47 27.76 8.46
N LYS A 8 -13.42 27.76 9.81
CA LYS A 8 -12.17 27.71 10.59
C LYS A 8 -11.37 26.41 10.39
N ASN A 9 -12.02 25.27 10.09
CA ASN A 9 -11.33 24.00 9.89
C ASN A 9 -10.53 23.93 8.58
N LEU A 10 -10.94 24.66 7.55
CA LEU A 10 -10.26 24.68 6.24
C LEU A 10 -8.94 25.49 6.28
N THR A 11 -8.84 26.47 7.17
CA THR A 11 -7.64 27.30 7.33
C THR A 11 -6.50 26.61 8.09
N ASN A 12 -6.82 25.70 9.03
CA ASN A 12 -5.81 24.91 9.72
C ASN A 12 -5.15 23.87 8.81
N ALA A 13 -5.93 23.27 7.90
CA ALA A 13 -5.41 22.37 6.86
C ALA A 13 -4.40 23.05 5.92
N LYS A 14 -4.49 24.38 5.73
CA LYS A 14 -3.53 25.16 4.92
C LYS A 14 -2.23 25.49 5.65
N ARG A 15 -2.20 25.49 6.99
CA ARG A 15 -0.98 25.71 7.81
C ARG A 15 -0.26 24.41 8.15
N ALA A 16 -0.96 23.28 8.17
CA ALA A 16 -0.41 21.93 8.19
C ALA A 16 0.19 21.53 6.80
N LYS A 17 0.79 22.50 6.11
CA LYS A 17 1.23 22.38 4.71
C LYS A 17 2.51 21.56 4.52
N ASN A 18 3.06 20.99 5.59
CA ASN A 18 4.43 20.46 5.58
C ASN A 18 4.64 19.02 6.02
N ASP A 19 3.75 18.33 6.73
CA ASP A 19 4.05 16.95 7.15
C ASP A 19 2.76 16.12 7.20
N GLU A 20 2.70 15.07 6.38
CA GLU A 20 1.87 13.87 6.57
C GLU A 20 0.35 14.04 6.61
N PHE A 21 -0.27 14.28 5.44
CA PHE A 21 -1.62 13.79 5.18
C PHE A 21 -1.60 12.27 5.01
N TYR A 22 -1.21 11.51 6.03
CA TYR A 22 -1.38 10.07 5.99
C TYR A 22 -2.85 9.73 6.24
N THR A 23 -3.48 9.09 5.26
CA THR A 23 -4.83 8.54 5.39
C THR A 23 -4.88 7.62 6.59
N GLN A 24 -5.78 7.86 7.54
CA GLN A 24 -5.89 7.00 8.72
C GLN A 24 -6.54 5.67 8.33
N PHE A 25 -6.09 4.58 8.94
CA PHE A 25 -6.68 3.25 8.72
C PHE A 25 -8.21 3.24 8.92
N ILE A 26 -8.70 3.97 9.94
CA ILE A 26 -10.13 4.06 10.25
C ILE A 26 -10.92 4.79 9.15
N ASP A 27 -10.32 5.76 8.47
CA ASP A 27 -10.97 6.50 7.39
C ASP A 27 -11.06 5.61 6.14
N ILE A 28 -10.01 4.86 5.85
CA ILE A 28 -10.01 3.83 4.77
C ILE A 28 -11.11 2.81 5.06
N GLN A 29 -11.15 2.27 6.29
CA GLN A 29 -12.14 1.28 6.66
C GLN A 29 -13.56 1.78 6.45
N LYS A 30 -13.90 2.97 6.97
CA LYS A 30 -15.24 3.55 6.81
C LYS A 30 -15.60 3.79 5.35
N GLU A 31 -14.63 4.21 4.54
CA GLU A 31 -14.87 4.48 3.13
C GLU A 31 -15.10 3.18 2.35
N ILE A 32 -14.29 2.15 2.57
CA ILE A 32 -14.47 0.83 1.97
C ILE A 32 -15.78 0.18 2.41
N GLU A 33 -16.15 0.29 3.69
CA GLU A 33 -17.42 -0.21 4.22
C GLU A 33 -18.63 0.36 3.48
N LYS A 34 -18.64 1.65 3.12
CA LYS A 34 -19.73 2.23 2.32
C LYS A 34 -19.85 1.60 0.93
N TYR A 35 -18.72 1.33 0.26
CA TYR A 35 -18.76 0.65 -1.03
C TYR A 35 -19.30 -0.79 -0.89
N LEU A 36 -18.92 -1.48 0.18
CA LEU A 36 -19.41 -2.83 0.49
C LEU A 36 -20.89 -2.85 0.91
N ASP A 37 -21.37 -1.82 1.61
CA ASP A 37 -22.78 -1.65 1.96
C ASP A 37 -23.64 -1.44 0.72
N TYR A 38 -23.10 -0.77 -0.31
CA TYR A 38 -23.76 -0.58 -1.60
C TYR A 38 -23.74 -1.85 -2.45
N ASP A 39 -22.56 -2.48 -2.61
CA ASP A 39 -22.39 -3.77 -3.25
C ASP A 39 -21.31 -4.60 -2.53
N PRO A 40 -21.69 -5.71 -1.85
CA PRO A 40 -20.76 -6.60 -1.18
C PRO A 40 -19.69 -7.21 -2.10
N ASN A 41 -19.91 -7.21 -3.42
CA ASN A 41 -18.98 -7.75 -4.41
C ASN A 41 -18.10 -6.69 -5.08
N THR A 42 -18.15 -5.43 -4.64
CA THR A 42 -17.37 -4.31 -5.24
C THR A 42 -15.92 -4.69 -5.52
N PHE A 43 -15.27 -5.40 -4.59
CA PHE A 43 -13.86 -5.78 -4.67
C PHE A 43 -13.63 -7.25 -5.06
N ARG A 44 -14.68 -8.08 -5.15
CA ARG A 44 -14.55 -9.51 -5.39
C ARG A 44 -13.99 -9.78 -6.78
N ASN A 45 -12.97 -10.63 -6.85
CA ASN A 45 -12.22 -10.99 -8.06
C ASN A 45 -11.61 -9.78 -8.80
N LYS A 46 -11.40 -8.65 -8.11
CA LYS A 46 -10.80 -7.45 -8.69
C LYS A 46 -9.30 -7.40 -8.45
N VAL A 47 -8.60 -6.74 -9.38
CA VAL A 47 -7.21 -6.31 -9.24
C VAL A 47 -7.20 -4.91 -8.66
N VAL A 48 -6.64 -4.76 -7.46
CA VAL A 48 -6.50 -3.46 -6.80
C VAL A 48 -5.06 -2.98 -6.94
N TYR A 49 -4.86 -1.75 -7.42
CA TYR A 49 -3.58 -1.08 -7.40
C TYR A 49 -3.58 0.03 -6.36
N CYS A 50 -2.65 -0.04 -5.40
CA CYS A 50 -2.42 1.05 -4.45
C CYS A 50 -0.96 1.51 -4.49
N ASN A 51 -0.73 2.63 -5.16
CA ASN A 51 0.57 3.28 -5.19
C ASN A 51 0.80 4.01 -3.85
N CYS A 52 2.02 3.95 -3.32
CA CYS A 52 2.37 4.63 -2.09
C CYS A 52 3.87 4.94 -2.07
N ASP A 53 4.27 5.91 -1.24
CA ASP A 53 5.69 6.24 -1.09
C ASP A 53 6.43 5.09 -0.39
N ASP A 54 5.84 4.56 0.68
CA ASP A 54 6.35 3.40 1.40
C ASP A 54 5.24 2.39 1.72
N PRO A 55 5.25 1.19 1.12
CA PRO A 55 4.33 0.11 1.43
C PRO A 55 4.33 -0.30 2.91
N PHE A 56 5.44 -0.11 3.62
CA PHE A 56 5.57 -0.47 5.03
C PHE A 56 4.85 0.51 5.97
N GLU A 57 4.60 1.74 5.51
CA GLU A 57 3.91 2.79 6.27
C GLU A 57 2.51 3.08 5.71
N SER A 58 2.20 2.59 4.49
CA SER A 58 0.92 2.81 3.82
C SER A 58 -0.24 2.09 4.51
N ASN A 59 -1.14 2.88 5.10
CA ASN A 59 -2.40 2.35 5.65
C ASN A 59 -3.30 1.74 4.57
N PHE A 60 -3.19 2.15 3.29
CA PHE A 60 -3.90 1.51 2.19
C PHE A 60 -3.40 0.09 1.98
N PHE A 61 -2.09 -0.06 1.79
CA PHE A 61 -1.49 -1.39 1.63
C PHE A 61 -1.84 -2.28 2.82
N ARG A 62 -1.64 -1.77 4.04
CA ARG A 62 -2.01 -2.48 5.28
C ARG A 62 -3.46 -2.94 5.29
N TYR A 63 -4.41 -2.07 4.94
CA TYR A 63 -5.83 -2.40 4.93
C TYR A 63 -6.15 -3.51 3.92
N PHE A 64 -5.73 -3.33 2.66
CA PHE A 64 -6.08 -4.27 1.59
C PHE A 64 -5.41 -5.63 1.75
N VAL A 65 -4.17 -5.66 2.27
CA VAL A 65 -3.48 -6.91 2.57
C VAL A 65 -4.20 -7.67 3.68
N LEU A 66 -4.46 -7.03 4.82
CA LEU A 66 -5.11 -7.69 5.97
C LEU A 66 -6.54 -8.15 5.64
N ASN A 67 -7.22 -7.46 4.73
CA ASN A 67 -8.57 -7.81 4.31
C ASN A 67 -8.62 -8.56 2.97
N TYR A 68 -7.48 -9.01 2.41
CA TYR A 68 -7.41 -9.58 1.06
C TYR A 68 -8.41 -10.72 0.84
N ASN A 69 -8.42 -11.70 1.76
CA ASN A 69 -9.34 -12.84 1.70
C ASN A 69 -10.79 -12.43 1.99
N LYS A 70 -11.00 -11.47 2.90
CA LYS A 70 -12.34 -10.97 3.26
C LYS A 70 -13.00 -10.23 2.09
N LEU A 71 -12.22 -9.42 1.36
CA LEU A 71 -12.65 -8.70 0.16
C LEU A 71 -12.73 -9.60 -1.07
N GLY A 72 -12.09 -10.78 -1.02
CA GLY A 72 -12.05 -11.72 -2.14
C GLY A 72 -11.28 -11.18 -3.34
N LEU A 73 -10.18 -10.46 -3.10
CA LEU A 73 -9.36 -9.86 -4.16
C LEU A 73 -8.74 -10.94 -5.04
N LYS A 74 -8.61 -10.64 -6.34
CA LYS A 74 -7.85 -11.48 -7.28
C LYS A 74 -6.35 -11.20 -7.20
N LEU A 75 -6.00 -9.93 -7.05
CA LEU A 75 -4.62 -9.47 -7.04
C LEU A 75 -4.54 -8.11 -6.33
N LEU A 76 -3.51 -7.91 -5.52
CA LEU A 76 -3.17 -6.61 -4.96
C LEU A 76 -1.77 -6.21 -5.45
N ILE A 77 -1.70 -5.07 -6.12
CA ILE A 77 -0.47 -4.50 -6.68
C ILE A 77 -0.13 -3.24 -5.90
N THR A 78 1.13 -3.11 -5.50
CA THR A 78 1.66 -1.93 -4.83
C THR A 78 3.04 -1.58 -5.35
N THR A 79 3.35 -0.30 -5.36
CA THR A 79 4.68 0.24 -5.70
C THR A 79 5.15 1.15 -4.57
N SER A 80 6.47 1.28 -4.42
CA SER A 80 7.12 2.23 -3.49
C SER A 80 7.84 3.33 -4.26
N TYR A 81 7.88 4.55 -3.74
CA TYR A 81 8.66 5.66 -4.32
C TYR A 81 10.04 5.80 -3.68
N LYS A 82 11.01 6.33 -4.43
CA LYS A 82 12.36 6.66 -3.94
C LYS A 82 12.44 8.13 -3.49
N PRO A 83 13.05 8.45 -2.33
CA PRO A 83 13.78 7.56 -1.42
C PRO A 83 12.90 7.02 -0.29
N SER A 84 12.40 5.79 -0.41
CA SER A 84 11.85 5.09 0.74
C SER A 84 12.99 4.66 1.70
N PRO A 85 12.97 5.09 2.97
CA PRO A 85 13.97 4.69 3.97
C PRO A 85 13.91 3.20 4.33
N VAL A 86 12.75 2.56 4.14
CA VAL A 86 12.45 1.24 4.68
C VAL A 86 12.27 0.18 3.58
N ALA A 87 11.85 0.56 2.37
CA ALA A 87 11.53 -0.39 1.31
C ALA A 87 12.73 -1.25 0.86
N ASN A 88 13.95 -0.77 1.03
CA ASN A 88 15.18 -1.52 0.71
C ASN A 88 15.87 -2.10 1.94
N THR A 89 15.39 -1.75 3.13
CA THR A 89 15.96 -2.17 4.40
C THR A 89 15.14 -3.36 4.89
N GLN A 90 15.26 -4.48 4.17
CA GLN A 90 14.80 -5.76 4.69
C GLN A 90 15.20 -5.84 6.18
N LEU A 91 14.21 -6.17 7.02
CA LEU A 91 14.36 -6.89 8.30
C LEU A 91 14.21 -6.15 9.64
N LYS A 92 14.09 -4.82 9.74
CA LYS A 92 14.01 -4.21 11.09
C LYS A 92 12.62 -4.10 11.72
N LEU A 93 11.55 -4.26 10.95
CA LEU A 93 10.16 -4.12 11.46
C LEU A 93 9.45 -5.45 11.72
N PHE A 94 10.01 -6.59 11.29
CA PHE A 94 9.35 -7.91 11.38
C PHE A 94 9.96 -8.85 12.43
N GLY A 95 10.77 -8.29 13.34
CA GLY A 95 11.54 -9.03 14.35
C GLY A 95 13.01 -9.17 13.94
N ASP A 96 13.90 -8.97 14.92
CA ASP A 96 15.35 -9.10 14.74
C ASP A 96 15.72 -10.55 14.41
N ASP A 97 15.75 -10.89 13.12
CA ASP A 97 16.33 -12.16 12.70
C ASP A 97 17.85 -12.00 12.57
N LYS A 98 18.57 -12.32 13.65
CA LYS A 98 20.05 -12.22 13.76
C LYS A 98 20.81 -13.15 12.80
N THR A 99 20.12 -13.84 11.89
CA THR A 99 20.68 -14.88 11.02
C THR A 99 21.06 -14.40 9.61
N LEU A 100 20.65 -13.19 9.20
CA LEU A 100 20.96 -12.68 7.86
C LEU A 100 22.38 -12.07 7.79
N LYS A 101 23.23 -12.65 6.94
CA LYS A 101 24.56 -12.12 6.63
C LYS A 101 24.41 -10.72 6.04
N LYS A 102 24.94 -9.70 6.74
CA LYS A 102 25.07 -8.33 6.24
C LYS A 102 25.80 -8.35 4.90
N SER A 103 25.11 -8.04 3.80
CA SER A 103 25.77 -7.81 2.52
C SER A 103 26.75 -6.64 2.66
N LYS A 104 28.03 -6.85 2.37
CA LYS A 104 29.03 -5.77 2.31
C LYS A 104 28.75 -4.89 1.10
N GLY A 105 28.18 -3.71 1.32
CA GLY A 105 27.90 -2.69 0.31
C GLY A 105 26.76 -1.77 0.76
N ARG A 106 26.75 -0.50 0.33
CA ARG A 106 25.63 0.42 0.58
C ARG A 106 24.40 -0.14 -0.16
N PRO A 107 23.25 -0.38 0.51
CA PRO A 107 22.04 -0.85 -0.18
C PRO A 107 21.70 0.13 -1.30
N LYS A 108 21.54 -0.38 -2.53
CA LYS A 108 21.11 0.45 -3.65
C LYS A 108 19.65 0.81 -3.38
N ILE A 109 19.37 2.08 -3.12
CA ILE A 109 17.99 2.54 -2.88
C ILE A 109 17.26 2.45 -4.21
N THR A 110 16.41 1.44 -4.36
CA THR A 110 15.55 1.19 -5.51
C THR A 110 14.08 1.28 -5.09
N ALA A 111 13.22 1.73 -5.98
CA ALA A 111 11.79 1.52 -5.81
C ALA A 111 11.50 0.02 -5.98
N ASN A 112 10.39 -0.46 -5.44
CA ASN A 112 9.99 -1.86 -5.48
C ASN A 112 8.52 -1.96 -5.88
N LYS A 113 8.18 -3.04 -6.59
CA LYS A 113 6.80 -3.49 -6.77
C LYS A 113 6.53 -4.72 -5.92
N PHE A 114 5.31 -4.79 -5.44
CA PHE A 114 4.75 -5.86 -4.65
C PHE A 114 3.49 -6.35 -5.36
N ILE A 115 3.45 -7.65 -5.68
CA ILE A 115 2.27 -8.29 -6.27
C ILE A 115 1.86 -9.42 -5.35
N ILE A 116 0.66 -9.32 -4.78
CA ILE A 116 0.09 -10.27 -3.83
C ILE A 116 -1.08 -10.95 -4.52
N SER A 117 -0.95 -12.25 -4.78
CA SER A 117 -1.99 -13.08 -5.41
C SER A 117 -2.65 -14.03 -4.42
N GLU A 118 -1.96 -14.35 -3.32
CA GLU A 118 -2.52 -15.14 -2.22
C GLU A 118 -2.03 -14.64 -0.88
N VAL A 119 -2.91 -14.76 0.12
CA VAL A 119 -2.52 -14.60 1.52
C VAL A 119 -3.01 -15.79 2.34
N LYS A 120 -2.07 -16.40 3.06
CA LYS A 120 -2.31 -17.53 3.97
C LYS A 120 -1.68 -17.27 5.33
N ASP A 121 -2.27 -17.82 6.36
CA ASP A 121 -1.59 -17.96 7.65
C ASP A 121 -0.43 -18.97 7.48
N ILE A 122 0.79 -18.56 7.85
CA ILE A 122 2.00 -19.41 7.76
C ILE A 122 2.37 -19.99 9.12
N ASP A 123 2.17 -19.26 10.22
CA ASP A 123 2.54 -19.74 11.55
C ASP A 123 1.44 -20.58 12.22
N GLY A 124 0.26 -20.67 11.61
CA GLY A 124 -0.82 -21.56 12.02
C GLY A 124 -1.47 -21.10 13.32
N ASP A 125 -1.38 -19.80 13.63
CA ASP A 125 -1.96 -19.20 14.83
C ASP A 125 -3.45 -18.87 14.65
N GLY A 126 -3.97 -18.96 13.42
CA GLY A 126 -5.35 -18.66 13.06
C GLY A 126 -5.61 -17.19 12.69
N GLU A 127 -4.61 -16.32 12.75
CA GLU A 127 -4.72 -14.88 12.46
C GLU A 127 -3.70 -14.43 11.40
N PHE A 128 -4.19 -14.13 10.19
CA PHE A 128 -3.33 -13.55 9.16
C PHE A 128 -2.88 -12.12 9.52
N ASN A 129 -1.55 -11.92 9.63
CA ASN A 129 -0.97 -10.63 9.99
C ASN A 129 0.14 -10.16 9.03
N LEU A 130 0.62 -8.93 9.20
CA LEU A 130 1.67 -8.32 8.35
C LEU A 130 3.01 -9.09 8.38
N LYS A 131 3.30 -9.85 9.44
CA LYS A 131 4.52 -10.66 9.51
C LYS A 131 4.43 -11.85 8.56
N ASP A 132 3.24 -12.44 8.38
CA ASP A 132 3.05 -13.56 7.45
C ASP A 132 3.15 -13.12 6.01
N VAL A 133 2.70 -11.90 5.70
CA VAL A 133 2.95 -11.24 4.40
C VAL A 133 4.44 -11.14 4.14
N ALA A 134 5.21 -10.65 5.11
CA ALA A 134 6.65 -10.52 4.96
C ALA A 134 7.34 -11.88 4.79
N LYS A 135 6.89 -12.91 5.52
CA LYS A 135 7.37 -14.29 5.33
C LYS A 135 7.00 -14.82 3.93
N GLN A 136 5.80 -14.54 3.42
CA GLN A 136 5.35 -14.94 2.08
C GLN A 136 6.14 -14.28 0.97
N LEU A 137 6.36 -12.97 1.07
CA LEU A 137 7.18 -12.23 0.12
C LEU A 137 8.63 -12.71 0.13
N LYS A 138 9.17 -13.13 1.28
CA LYS A 138 10.50 -13.77 1.34
C LYS A 138 10.51 -15.18 0.75
N ALA A 139 9.43 -15.94 0.94
CA ALA A 139 9.31 -17.29 0.44
C ALA A 139 9.09 -17.34 -1.09
N ASN A 140 8.73 -16.21 -1.72
CA ASN A 140 8.64 -16.01 -3.17
C ASN A 140 7.88 -17.14 -3.90
N LYS A 141 6.82 -17.69 -3.29
CA LYS A 141 6.01 -18.75 -3.92
C LYS A 141 5.04 -18.17 -4.94
N ASN A 142 4.09 -17.39 -4.45
CA ASN A 142 2.96 -16.85 -5.24
C ASN A 142 2.86 -15.33 -5.16
N ASN A 143 3.66 -14.70 -4.30
CA ASN A 143 3.75 -13.25 -4.18
C ASN A 143 5.12 -12.80 -4.69
N GLU A 144 5.14 -11.65 -5.37
CA GLU A 144 6.34 -11.10 -5.99
C GLU A 144 6.79 -9.85 -5.23
N TRP A 145 8.08 -9.81 -4.89
CA TRP A 145 8.77 -8.61 -4.46
C TRP A 145 10.01 -8.42 -5.33
N THR A 146 9.98 -7.38 -6.17
CA THR A 146 11.07 -7.08 -7.10
C THR A 146 11.36 -5.59 -7.16
N PRO A 147 12.63 -5.20 -7.37
CA PRO A 147 12.97 -3.81 -7.64
C PRO A 147 12.35 -3.34 -8.96
N LEU A 148 11.92 -2.09 -8.98
CA LEU A 148 11.58 -1.34 -10.19
C LEU A 148 12.86 -0.82 -10.87
N GLU A 149 12.78 -0.57 -12.18
CA GLU A 149 13.90 -0.01 -12.93
C GLU A 149 14.04 1.50 -12.68
N GLY A 150 12.90 2.17 -12.49
CA GLY A 150 12.81 3.60 -12.18
C GLY A 150 12.80 3.90 -10.69
N ASP A 151 12.30 5.09 -10.38
CA ASP A 151 12.19 5.64 -9.03
C ASP A 151 10.82 5.38 -8.36
N GLY A 152 9.92 4.70 -9.06
CA GLY A 152 8.56 4.45 -8.60
C GLY A 152 7.61 5.63 -8.75
N ASP A 153 7.98 6.68 -9.50
CA ASP A 153 7.05 7.74 -9.87
C ASP A 153 5.85 7.10 -10.59
N PHE A 154 4.64 7.45 -10.17
CA PHE A 154 3.40 6.93 -10.75
C PHE A 154 3.25 7.25 -12.25
N ARG A 155 3.97 8.28 -12.73
CA ARG A 155 4.03 8.68 -14.15
C ARG A 155 5.00 7.84 -14.98
N SER A 156 5.83 7.02 -14.35
CA SER A 156 6.77 6.16 -15.07
C SER A 156 6.02 5.11 -15.89
N ASN A 157 6.60 4.70 -17.02
CA ASN A 157 6.00 3.68 -17.88
C ASN A 157 5.74 2.38 -17.10
N GLU A 158 6.65 1.97 -16.22
CA GLU A 158 6.49 0.77 -15.40
C GLU A 158 5.29 0.87 -14.45
N CYS A 159 5.08 2.01 -13.78
CA CYS A 159 3.92 2.23 -12.90
C CYS A 159 2.61 2.34 -13.70
N ILE A 160 2.64 2.96 -14.89
CA ILE A 160 1.48 3.04 -15.79
C ILE A 160 1.08 1.65 -16.29
N GLU A 161 2.03 0.78 -16.62
CA GLU A 161 1.72 -0.59 -17.05
C GLU A 161 1.13 -1.43 -15.90
N LEU A 162 1.53 -1.18 -14.65
CA LEU A 162 0.89 -1.78 -13.47
C LEU A 162 -0.52 -1.24 -13.25
N LEU A 163 -0.70 0.09 -13.40
CA LEU A 163 -2.00 0.76 -13.31
C LEU A 163 -3.00 0.19 -14.31
N LYS A 164 -2.59 -0.02 -15.57
CA LYS A 164 -3.44 -0.58 -16.65
C LYS A 164 -3.95 -2.00 -16.36
N GLN A 165 -3.27 -2.75 -15.50
CA GLN A 165 -3.69 -4.10 -15.10
C GLN A 165 -4.76 -4.08 -14.00
N SER A 166 -5.00 -2.91 -13.38
CA SER A 166 -5.91 -2.79 -12.25
C SER A 166 -7.35 -2.50 -12.67
N ASP A 167 -8.29 -3.09 -11.94
CA ASP A 167 -9.71 -2.76 -12.04
C ASP A 167 -10.06 -1.56 -11.16
N ILE A 168 -9.37 -1.43 -10.02
CA ILE A 168 -9.61 -0.40 -9.01
C ILE A 168 -8.28 0.21 -8.60
N VAL A 169 -8.23 1.54 -8.62
CA VAL A 169 -7.09 2.33 -8.15
C VAL A 169 -7.44 2.93 -6.81
N VAL A 170 -6.60 2.67 -5.81
CA VAL A 170 -6.76 3.24 -4.48
C VAL A 170 -5.56 4.11 -4.19
N THR A 171 -5.78 5.41 -4.15
CA THR A 171 -4.71 6.39 -3.98
C THR A 171 -5.21 7.62 -3.24
N ASN A 172 -4.31 8.29 -2.54
CA ASN A 172 -4.50 9.62 -1.99
C ASN A 172 -3.32 10.48 -2.44
N PRO A 173 -3.28 10.87 -3.73
CA PRO A 173 -2.16 11.63 -4.23
C PRO A 173 -2.13 13.00 -3.55
N PRO A 174 -0.95 13.65 -3.45
CA PRO A 174 -0.88 15.03 -3.02
C PRO A 174 -1.90 15.85 -3.80
N PHE A 175 -2.68 16.69 -3.13
CA PHE A 175 -3.78 17.42 -3.77
C PHE A 175 -3.31 18.26 -4.97
N SER A 176 -2.04 18.68 -4.97
CA SER A 176 -1.38 19.37 -6.10
C SER A 176 -1.19 18.52 -7.36
N LEU A 177 -1.10 17.19 -7.23
CA LEU A 177 -0.83 16.25 -8.32
C LEU A 177 -2.09 15.47 -8.76
N PHE A 178 -3.23 15.67 -8.09
CA PHE A 178 -4.48 14.98 -8.40
C PHE A 178 -4.93 15.14 -9.86
N ARG A 179 -4.68 16.30 -10.49
CA ARG A 179 -5.02 16.54 -11.91
C ARG A 179 -4.30 15.62 -12.89
N GLU A 180 -3.22 14.98 -12.47
CA GLU A 180 -2.43 14.11 -13.33
C GLU A 180 -2.86 12.64 -13.22
N TYR A 181 -3.83 12.34 -12.35
CA TYR A 181 -4.40 11.00 -12.15
C TYR A 181 -5.74 10.77 -12.88
N VAL A 182 -6.40 11.83 -13.35
CA VAL A 182 -7.73 11.81 -13.99
C VAL A 182 -7.60 12.14 -15.47
#